data_AF-A0A7V5WLH0-F1
#
_entry.id   AF-A0A7V5WLH0-F1
#
_cell.length_a   1.000
_cell.length_b   1.000
_cell.length_c   1.000
_cell.angle_alpha   90.00
_cell.angle_beta   90.00
_cell.angle_gamma   90.00
#
_symmetry.space_group_name_H-M   'P 1'
#
loop_
_entity.id
_entity.type
_entity.pdbx_description
1 polymer ?
#
loop_
_entity_poly.entity_id
_entity_poly.type
_entity_poly.pdbx_seq_one_letter_code
_entity_poly.pdbx_strand_id
1 'polypeptide(L)'
;MGFDTERLKHRGRLAEKTAEAGRLSLLIHGQVRAVRELLDPFEDVECLQAEAAAAQAVELAGRHAEYLGLLAEIKAIKRALGD
;
A
#
# COMPACT_ATOMS: atom_id res chain seq x y z
N MET A 1 14.84 33.92 -1.85
CA MET A 1 15.47 32.79 -1.14
C MET A 1 14.47 31.78 -0.55
N GLY A 2 13.18 32.07 -0.38
CA GLY A 2 12.22 31.09 0.21
C GLY A 2 11.70 29.99 -0.72
N PHE A 3 11.60 30.25 -2.04
CA PHE A 3 11.06 29.30 -3.01
C PHE A 3 11.90 28.02 -3.16
N ASP A 4 13.23 28.15 -3.15
CA ASP A 4 14.13 26.99 -3.28
C ASP A 4 14.06 26.08 -2.05
N THR A 5 13.87 26.67 -0.86
CA THR A 5 13.73 25.91 0.40
C THR A 5 12.41 25.14 0.45
N GLU A 6 11.30 25.75 0.03
CA GLU A 6 9.99 25.06 -0.04
C GLU A 6 9.99 23.93 -1.07
N ARG A 7 10.58 24.18 -2.25
CA ARG A 7 10.75 23.14 -3.27
C ARG A 7 11.60 21.97 -2.76
N LEU A 8 12.68 22.25 -2.02
CA LEU A 8 13.52 21.22 -1.42
C LEU A 8 12.75 20.38 -0.39
N LYS A 9 11.96 21.02 0.49
CA LYS A 9 11.08 20.33 1.46
C LYS A 9 10.09 19.40 0.77
N HIS A 10 9.45 19.87 -0.30
CA HIS A 10 8.50 19.04 -1.07
C HIS A 10 9.16 17.84 -1.73
N ARG A 11 10.41 17.98 -2.24
CA ARG A 11 11.17 16.85 -2.78
C ARG A 11 11.55 15.84 -1.70
N GLY A 12 11.93 16.30 -0.50
CA GLY A 12 12.19 15.43 0.66
C GLY A 12 10.95 14.61 1.03
N ARG A 13 9.81 15.29 1.23
CA ARG A 13 8.54 14.64 1.55
C ARG A 13 8.08 13.67 0.44
N LEU A 14 8.30 14.02 -0.83
CA LEU A 14 8.00 13.13 -1.95
C LEU A 14 8.81 11.84 -1.87
N ALA A 15 10.11 11.92 -1.58
CA ALA A 15 10.97 10.75 -1.44
C ALA A 15 10.53 9.86 -0.28
N GLU A 16 10.24 10.45 0.88
CA GLU A 16 9.73 9.73 2.05
C GLU A 16 8.43 8.97 1.75
N LYS A 17 7.44 9.66 1.17
CA LYS A 17 6.14 9.07 0.84
C LYS A 17 6.25 8.00 -0.24
N THR A 18 7.14 8.19 -1.22
CA THR A 18 7.41 7.17 -2.25
C THR A 18 8.02 5.91 -1.66
N ALA A 19 8.98 6.05 -0.74
CA ALA A 19 9.58 4.92 -0.04
C ALA A 19 8.56 4.19 0.84
N GLU A 20 7.71 4.94 1.55
CA GLU A 20 6.61 4.39 2.36
C GLU A 20 5.62 3.58 1.51
N ALA A 21 5.15 4.15 0.39
CA ALA A 21 4.27 3.48 -0.56
C ALA A 21 4.92 2.22 -1.15
N GLY A 22 6.22 2.28 -1.48
CA GLY A 22 6.98 1.13 -1.98
C GLY A 22 7.02 -0.03 -0.97
N ARG A 23 7.31 0.26 0.31
CA ARG A 23 7.28 -0.75 1.38
C ARG A 23 5.90 -1.37 1.54
N LEU A 24 4.86 -0.54 1.57
CA LEU A 24 3.49 -1.01 1.76
C LEU A 24 3.01 -1.87 0.59
N SER A 25 3.39 -1.50 -0.64
CA SER A 25 3.14 -2.31 -1.84
C SER A 25 3.74 -3.71 -1.71
N LEU A 26 5.00 -3.84 -1.27
CA LEU A 26 5.63 -5.15 -1.07
C LEU A 26 4.88 -6.00 -0.04
N LEU A 27 4.47 -5.40 1.08
CA LEU A 27 3.68 -6.08 2.11
C LEU A 27 2.32 -6.56 1.57
N ILE A 28 1.61 -5.70 0.83
CA ILE A 28 0.34 -6.03 0.18
C ILE A 28 0.51 -7.23 -0.76
N HIS A 29 1.56 -7.26 -1.58
CA HIS A 29 1.81 -8.40 -2.49
C HIS A 29 2.05 -9.70 -1.73
N GLY A 30 2.85 -9.66 -0.65
CA GLY A 30 3.08 -10.82 0.21
C GLY A 30 1.79 -11.31 0.85
N GLN A 31 0.95 -10.40 1.34
CA GLN A 31 -0.30 -10.75 2.00
C GLN A 31 -1.37 -11.27 1.03
N VAL A 32 -1.45 -10.74 -0.18
CA VAL A 32 -2.32 -11.31 -1.25
C VAL A 32 -1.95 -12.77 -1.49
N ARG A 33 -0.65 -13.09 -1.52
CA ARG A 33 -0.19 -14.46 -1.67
C ARG A 33 -0.57 -15.32 -0.46
N ALA A 34 -0.37 -14.83 0.76
CA ALA A 34 -0.75 -15.53 1.99
C ALA A 34 -2.26 -15.86 2.03
N VAL A 35 -3.13 -14.91 1.68
CA VAL A 35 -4.58 -15.14 1.62
C VAL A 35 -4.92 -16.22 0.59
N ARG A 36 -4.25 -16.23 -0.56
CA ARG A 36 -4.45 -17.26 -1.60
C ARG A 36 -3.97 -18.63 -1.16
N GLU A 37 -2.87 -18.71 -0.40
CA GLU A 37 -2.34 -19.97 0.12
C GLU A 37 -3.28 -20.61 1.16
N LEU A 38 -4.15 -19.83 1.81
CA LEU A 38 -5.20 -20.34 2.72
C LEU A 38 -6.46 -20.83 1.99
N LEU A 39 -6.58 -20.53 0.70
CA LEU A 39 -7.76 -20.80 -0.14
C LEU A 39 -7.34 -21.62 -1.36
N ASP A 40 -6.91 -22.87 -1.13
CA ASP A 40 -6.58 -23.79 -2.23
C ASP A 40 -7.83 -24.02 -3.11
N PRO A 41 -7.76 -23.74 -4.42
CA PRO A 41 -8.91 -23.89 -5.32
C PRO A 41 -9.39 -25.33 -5.51
N PHE A 42 -8.61 -26.34 -5.08
CA PHE A 42 -8.95 -27.76 -5.20
C PHE A 42 -9.32 -28.42 -3.87
N GLU A 43 -9.27 -27.67 -2.77
CA GLU A 43 -9.63 -28.18 -1.45
C GLU A 43 -11.15 -28.13 -1.26
N ASP A 44 -11.70 -29.16 -0.60
CA ASP A 44 -13.11 -29.23 -0.25
C ASP A 44 -13.49 -28.06 0.68
N VAL A 45 -14.71 -27.55 0.52
CA VAL A 45 -15.16 -26.33 1.21
C VAL A 45 -15.07 -26.46 2.73
N GLU A 46 -15.33 -27.66 3.27
CA GLU A 46 -15.27 -27.94 4.71
C GLU A 46 -13.83 -27.92 5.26
N CYS A 47 -12.83 -28.04 4.39
CA CYS A 47 -11.40 -28.07 4.75
C CYS A 47 -10.74 -26.68 4.58
N LEU A 48 -11.39 -25.75 3.88
CA LEU A 48 -10.85 -24.40 3.67
C LEU A 48 -10.67 -23.66 5.00
N GLN A 49 -9.54 -22.97 5.13
CA GLN A 49 -9.26 -22.07 6.27
C GLN A 49 -9.95 -20.71 6.10
N ALA A 50 -11.26 -20.72 5.82
CA ALA A 50 -12.02 -19.55 5.39
C ALA A 50 -12.02 -18.40 6.41
N GLU A 51 -12.08 -18.72 7.71
CA GLU A 51 -12.06 -17.70 8.77
C GLU A 51 -10.70 -16.97 8.84
N ALA A 52 -9.60 -17.72 8.73
CA ALA A 52 -8.26 -17.15 8.71
C ALA A 52 -8.04 -16.30 7.45
N ALA A 53 -8.49 -16.79 6.29
CA ALA A 53 -8.42 -16.06 5.04
C ALA A 53 -9.24 -14.76 5.09
N ALA A 54 -10.44 -14.79 5.67
CA ALA A 54 -11.28 -13.61 5.85
C ALA A 54 -10.64 -12.58 6.76
N ALA A 55 -10.09 -12.99 7.90
CA ALA A 55 -9.37 -12.10 8.81
C ALA A 55 -8.18 -11.40 8.11
N GLN A 56 -7.36 -12.18 7.40
CA GLN A 56 -6.24 -11.62 6.63
C GLN A 56 -6.70 -10.72 5.48
N ALA A 57 -7.84 -11.01 4.83
CA ALA A 57 -8.39 -10.17 3.78
C ALA A 57 -8.86 -8.79 4.31
N VAL A 58 -9.42 -8.74 5.53
CA VAL A 58 -9.79 -7.47 6.17
C VAL A 58 -8.56 -6.62 6.46
N GLU A 59 -7.49 -7.21 6.99
CA GLU A 59 -6.23 -6.49 7.20
C GLU A 59 -5.63 -5.99 5.88
N LEU A 60 -5.67 -6.82 4.84
CA LEU A 60 -5.20 -6.48 3.50
C LEU A 60 -5.97 -5.27 2.95
N ALA A 61 -7.29 -5.23 3.13
CA ALA A 61 -8.12 -4.11 2.70
C ALA A 61 -7.72 -2.80 3.40
N GLY A 62 -7.40 -2.85 4.70
CA GLY A 62 -6.88 -1.70 5.45
C GLY A 62 -5.55 -1.19 4.88
N ARG A 63 -4.57 -2.09 4.70
CA ARG A 63 -3.27 -1.74 4.10
C ARG A 63 -3.42 -1.20 2.68
N HIS A 64 -4.33 -1.75 1.88
CA HIS A 64 -4.62 -1.25 0.54
C HIS A 64 -5.21 0.16 0.57
N ALA A 65 -6.13 0.46 1.49
CA ALA A 65 -6.67 1.81 1.66
C ALA A 65 -5.58 2.83 2.04
N GLU A 66 -4.69 2.47 2.97
CA GLU A 66 -3.52 3.29 3.33
C GLU A 66 -2.60 3.54 2.13
N TYR A 67 -2.31 2.49 1.35
CA TYR A 67 -1.49 2.61 0.15
C TYR A 67 -2.11 3.56 -0.88
N LEU A 68 -3.42 3.48 -1.12
CA LEU A 68 -4.11 4.42 -2.00
C LEU A 68 -4.05 5.86 -1.49
N GLY A 69 -4.14 6.06 -0.17
CA GLY A 69 -3.93 7.35 0.48
C GLY A 69 -2.54 7.93 0.20
N LEU A 70 -1.49 7.11 0.37
CA LEU A 70 -0.11 7.52 0.06
C LEU A 70 0.08 7.89 -1.41
N LEU A 71 -0.50 7.12 -2.34
CA LEU A 71 -0.45 7.44 -3.77
C LEU A 71 -1.13 8.79 -4.08
N ALA A 72 -2.26 9.08 -3.42
CA ALA A 72 -2.94 10.37 -3.56
C ALA A 72 -2.07 11.53 -3.03
N GLU A 73 -1.42 11.36 -1.88
CA GLU A 73 -0.47 12.35 -1.35
C GLU A 73 0.71 12.58 -2.29
N ILE A 74 1.34 11.51 -2.78
CA ILE A 74 2.44 11.58 -3.76
C ILE A 74 2.02 12.37 -4.99
N LYS A 75 0.82 12.10 -5.52
CA LYS A 75 0.27 12.83 -6.67
C LYS A 75 0.06 14.32 -6.37
N ALA A 76 -0.42 14.66 -5.18
CA ALA A 76 -0.58 16.05 -4.77
C ALA A 76 0.77 16.77 -4.65
N ILE A 77 1.79 16.12 -4.08
CA ILE A 77 3.14 16.69 -3.95
C ILE A 77 3.79 16.90 -5.31
N LYS A 78 3.65 15.94 -6.24
CA LYS A 78 4.14 16.08 -7.63
C LYS A 78 3.53 17.29 -8.34
N ARG A 79 2.21 17.47 -8.23
CA ARG A 79 1.52 18.67 -8.76
C ARG A 79 2.06 19.97 -8.17
N ALA A 80 2.35 20.01 -6.86
CA ALA A 80 2.92 21.19 -6.21
C ALA A 80 4.36 21.49 -6.70
N LEU A 81 5.10 20.47 -7.14
CA LEU A 81 6.44 20.62 -7.72
C LEU A 81 6.42 20.98 -9.22
N GLY A 82 5.26 20.89 -9.87
CA GLY A 82 5.06 21.15 -11.30
C GLY A 82 5.15 19.92 -12.21
N ASP A 83 5.09 18.71 -11.65
CA ASP A 83 5.06 17.42 -12.36
C ASP A 83 3.63 16.91 -12.62
#